data_AF-A0A7Y2KX25-F1
#
_entry.id   AF-A0A7Y2KX25-F1
#
_cell.length_a   1.000
_cell.length_b   1.000
_cell.length_c   1.000
_cell.angle_alpha   90.00
_cell.angle_beta   90.00
_cell.angle_gamma   90.00
#
_symmetry.space_group_name_H-M   'P 1'
#
loop_
_entity.id
_entity.type
_entity.pdbx_description
1 polymer ?
#
loop_
_entity_poly.entity_id
_entity_poly.type
_entity_poly.pdbx_seq_one_letter_code
_entity_poly.pdbx_strand_id
1 'polypeptide(L)'
;MASSYLIHYRPKARRREQIAAKDHCTSVTPNYLSNEFSKARDAANAYDHIQATERPTFHGIRALGAWLYEQQNFPQEYIQALMGHAGAKMTKHYQDGHSEKGIEYLEVGVLQIADNKKGPTFR
;
A
#
# COMPACT_ATOMS: atom_id res chain seq x y z
N MET A 1 -16.43 -28.01 10.51
CA MET A 1 -15.01 -27.66 10.76
C MET A 1 -14.97 -26.18 11.06
N ALA A 2 -14.75 -25.81 12.31
CA ALA A 2 -14.44 -24.43 12.67
C ALA A 2 -12.99 -24.13 12.25
N SER A 3 -12.72 -22.93 11.74
CA SER A 3 -11.37 -22.48 11.42
C SER A 3 -11.01 -21.33 12.36
N SER A 4 -9.82 -21.39 12.95
CA SER A 4 -9.31 -20.34 13.85
C SER A 4 -8.75 -19.11 13.13
N TYR A 5 -8.81 -19.06 11.79
CA TYR A 5 -8.30 -17.94 10.99
C TYR A 5 -9.43 -16.98 10.63
N LEU A 6 -9.16 -15.67 10.79
CA LEU A 6 -10.07 -14.59 10.40
C LEU A 6 -10.46 -14.70 8.92
N ILE A 7 -9.49 -14.99 8.06
CA ILE A 7 -9.70 -15.27 6.64
C ILE A 7 -9.35 -16.74 6.40
N HIS A 8 -10.34 -17.52 5.99
CA HIS A 8 -10.18 -18.95 5.71
C HIS A 8 -10.93 -19.35 4.45
N TYR A 9 -10.40 -20.35 3.76
CA TYR A 9 -11.00 -20.90 2.55
C TYR A 9 -11.03 -22.41 2.65
N ARG A 10 -12.15 -23.03 2.27
CA ARG A 10 -12.24 -24.48 2.16
C ARG A 10 -11.77 -24.91 0.76
N PRO A 11 -10.63 -25.60 0.63
CA PRO A 11 -10.13 -26.01 -0.68
C PRO A 11 -11.09 -26.97 -1.37
N LYS A 12 -11.41 -26.69 -2.65
CA LYS A 12 -12.21 -27.59 -3.51
C LYS A 12 -11.48 -28.92 -3.78
N ALA A 13 -10.14 -28.86 -3.91
CA ALA A 13 -9.28 -30.03 -4.04
C ALA A 13 -8.28 -30.06 -2.89
N ARG A 14 -8.07 -31.23 -2.30
CA ARG A 14 -7.18 -31.45 -1.15
C ARG A 14 -5.99 -32.33 -1.58
N ARG A 15 -5.00 -31.72 -2.23
CA ARG A 15 -3.74 -32.41 -2.53
C ARG A 15 -2.90 -32.48 -1.26
N ARG A 16 -2.27 -33.64 -0.98
CA ARG A 16 -1.46 -33.85 0.24
C ARG A 16 -0.36 -32.80 0.38
N GLU A 17 0.34 -32.49 -0.71
CA GLU A 17 1.40 -31.48 -0.76
C GLU A 17 0.92 -30.08 -0.34
N GLN A 18 -0.27 -29.67 -0.81
CA GLN A 18 -0.83 -28.36 -0.48
C GLN A 18 -1.30 -28.25 0.98
N ILE A 19 -1.68 -29.38 1.57
CA ILE A 19 -2.05 -29.45 2.99
C ILE A 19 -0.78 -29.43 3.84
N ALA A 20 0.25 -30.17 3.45
CA ALA A 20 1.54 -30.20 4.16
C ALA A 20 2.26 -28.84 4.14
N ALA A 21 2.09 -28.06 3.07
CA ALA A 21 2.68 -26.72 2.93
C ALA A 21 1.94 -25.61 3.70
N LYS A 22 0.87 -25.94 4.44
CA LYS A 22 0.03 -24.97 5.17
C LYS A 22 -0.07 -25.38 6.63
N ASP A 23 0.00 -24.39 7.52
CA ASP A 23 -0.21 -24.59 8.97
C ASP A 23 -1.59 -25.20 9.29
N HIS A 24 -2.60 -24.89 8.48
CA HIS A 24 -3.94 -25.45 8.61
C HIS A 24 -4.58 -25.65 7.24
N CYS A 25 -5.41 -26.69 7.11
CA CYS A 25 -6.02 -27.04 5.82
C CYS A 25 -6.96 -25.97 5.24
N THR A 26 -7.41 -25.02 6.05
CA THR A 26 -8.24 -23.87 5.64
C THR A 26 -7.49 -22.55 5.60
N SER A 27 -6.19 -22.53 5.92
CA SER A 27 -5.41 -21.30 5.91
C SER A 27 -5.26 -20.77 4.48
N VAL A 28 -5.35 -19.45 4.38
CA VAL A 28 -5.10 -18.72 3.15
C VAL A 28 -3.66 -18.25 3.16
N THR A 29 -2.90 -18.63 2.13
CA THR A 29 -1.53 -18.15 1.98
C THR A 29 -1.52 -16.75 1.35
N PRO A 30 -0.48 -15.93 1.60
CA PRO A 30 -0.36 -14.61 0.98
C PRO A 30 -0.44 -14.67 -0.54
N ASN A 31 0.23 -15.65 -1.16
CA ASN A 31 0.19 -15.85 -2.61
C ASN A 31 -1.22 -16.19 -3.12
N TYR A 32 -1.97 -17.04 -2.38
CA TYR A 32 -3.34 -17.35 -2.75
C TYR A 32 -4.22 -16.09 -2.74
N LEU A 33 -4.11 -15.27 -1.69
CA LEU A 33 -4.89 -14.04 -1.56
C LEU A 33 -4.56 -13.04 -2.67
N SER A 34 -3.29 -12.81 -2.97
CA SER A 34 -2.86 -11.91 -4.06
C SER A 34 -3.37 -12.37 -5.43
N ASN A 35 -3.36 -13.68 -5.69
CA ASN A 35 -3.83 -14.25 -6.95
C ASN A 35 -5.36 -14.13 -7.09
N GLU A 36 -6.11 -14.45 -6.03
CA GLU A 36 -7.57 -14.33 -6.06
C GLU A 36 -8.00 -12.85 -6.17
N PHE A 37 -7.29 -11.92 -5.55
CA PHE A 37 -7.51 -10.49 -5.75
C PHE A 37 -7.29 -10.09 -7.22
N SER A 38 -6.19 -10.54 -7.84
CA SER A 38 -5.90 -10.22 -9.24
C SER A 38 -6.99 -10.72 -10.18
N LYS A 39 -7.51 -11.94 -9.95
CA LYS A 39 -8.66 -12.48 -10.70
C LYS A 39 -9.92 -11.63 -10.52
N ALA A 40 -10.22 -11.22 -9.29
CA ALA A 40 -11.38 -10.38 -9.01
C ALA A 40 -11.26 -8.99 -9.66
N ARG A 41 -10.06 -8.39 -9.63
CA ARG A 41 -9.74 -7.14 -10.31
C ARG A 41 -9.97 -7.25 -11.82
N ASP A 42 -9.42 -8.29 -12.44
CA ASP A 42 -9.53 -8.48 -13.89
C ASP A 42 -10.97 -8.79 -14.31
N ALA A 43 -11.73 -9.54 -13.49
CA ALA A 43 -13.15 -9.78 -13.73
C ALA A 43 -14.02 -8.52 -13.64
N ALA A 44 -13.56 -7.49 -12.93
CA ALA A 44 -14.26 -6.20 -12.83
C ALA A 44 -14.07 -5.30 -14.06
N ASN A 45 -13.14 -5.65 -14.97
CA ASN A 45 -12.80 -4.86 -16.18
C ASN A 45 -12.46 -3.38 -15.88
N ALA A 46 -12.09 -3.05 -14.63
CA ALA A 46 -11.89 -1.68 -14.19
C ALA A 46 -10.57 -1.06 -14.70
N TYR A 47 -9.62 -1.90 -15.12
CA TYR A 47 -8.23 -1.53 -15.42
C TYR A 47 -7.75 -2.07 -16.78
N ASP A 48 -8.68 -2.28 -17.72
CA ASP A 48 -8.35 -2.89 -19.01
C ASP A 48 -7.45 -2.01 -19.89
N HIS A 49 -7.48 -0.70 -19.65
CA HIS A 49 -6.71 0.31 -20.36
C HIS A 49 -5.25 0.42 -19.90
N ILE A 50 -4.86 -0.25 -18.80
CA ILE A 50 -3.48 -0.24 -18.29
C ILE A 50 -2.83 -1.62 -18.39
N GLN A 51 -1.50 -1.63 -18.53
CA GLN A 51 -0.73 -2.85 -18.65
C GLN A 51 -0.83 -3.69 -17.37
N ALA A 52 -0.80 -5.01 -17.51
CA ALA A 52 -0.99 -5.94 -16.38
C ALA A 52 -0.01 -5.71 -15.21
N THR A 53 1.21 -5.26 -15.51
CA THR A 53 2.27 -4.93 -14.54
C THR A 53 2.00 -3.67 -13.73
N GLU A 54 1.18 -2.76 -14.26
CA GLU A 54 0.85 -1.47 -13.63
C GLU A 54 -0.47 -1.53 -12.86
N ARG A 55 -1.23 -2.62 -13.02
CA ARG A 55 -2.52 -2.79 -12.36
C ARG A 55 -2.36 -2.88 -10.84
N PRO A 56 -3.28 -2.27 -10.07
CA PRO A 56 -3.26 -2.37 -8.62
C PRO A 56 -3.18 -3.83 -8.13
N THR A 57 -2.41 -4.04 -7.08
CA THR A 57 -2.25 -5.34 -6.42
C THR A 57 -2.93 -5.34 -5.05
N PHE A 58 -3.02 -6.51 -4.41
CA PHE A 58 -3.63 -6.63 -3.08
C PHE A 58 -2.96 -5.71 -2.04
N HIS A 59 -1.63 -5.55 -2.12
CA HIS A 59 -0.90 -4.62 -1.23
C HIS A 59 -1.30 -3.16 -1.42
N GLY A 60 -1.77 -2.79 -2.63
CA GLY A 60 -2.27 -1.46 -2.93
C GLY A 60 -3.50 -1.05 -2.12
N ILE A 61 -4.33 -2.02 -1.67
CA ILE A 61 -5.47 -1.75 -0.79
C ILE A 61 -4.99 -1.13 0.52
N ARG A 62 -3.83 -1.57 1.02
CA ARG A 62 -3.25 -1.05 2.25
C ARG A 62 -2.85 0.42 2.12
N ALA A 63 -2.21 0.76 1.00
CA ALA A 63 -1.82 2.13 0.68
C ALA A 63 -3.06 3.04 0.53
N LEU A 64 -4.07 2.56 -0.21
CA LEU A 64 -5.34 3.25 -0.37
C LEU A 64 -6.03 3.51 0.98
N GLY A 65 -6.05 2.52 1.87
CA GLY A 65 -6.62 2.66 3.20
C GLY A 65 -5.92 3.74 4.03
N ALA A 66 -4.59 3.76 4.04
CA ALA A 66 -3.82 4.79 4.74
C ALA A 66 -4.14 6.19 4.22
N TRP A 67 -4.19 6.36 2.89
CA TRP A 67 -4.54 7.62 2.26
C TRP A 67 -5.96 8.06 2.60
N LEU A 68 -6.96 7.17 2.53
CA LEU A 68 -8.35 7.49 2.88
C LEU A 68 -8.51 7.94 4.33
N TYR A 69 -7.76 7.36 5.28
CA TYR A 69 -7.79 7.81 6.68
C TYR A 69 -7.14 9.18 6.86
N GLU A 70 -6.07 9.47 6.13
CA GLU A 70 -5.45 10.79 6.13
C GLU A 70 -6.40 11.86 5.58
N GLN A 71 -7.09 11.58 4.47
CA GLN A 71 -8.10 12.49 3.90
C GLN A 71 -9.27 12.77 4.87
N GLN A 72 -9.51 11.87 5.82
CA GLN A 72 -10.51 12.03 6.88
C GLN A 72 -9.95 12.70 8.14
N ASN A 73 -8.72 13.23 8.11
CA ASN A 73 -8.03 13.88 9.22
C ASN A 73 -7.81 12.99 10.46
N PHE A 74 -7.65 11.67 10.27
CA PHE A 74 -7.22 10.80 11.37
C PHE A 74 -5.76 11.12 11.76
N PRO A 75 -5.41 10.98 13.05
CA PRO A 75 -4.05 11.25 13.51
C PRO A 75 -3.06 10.28 12.87
N GLN A 76 -1.89 10.79 12.48
CA GLN A 76 -0.89 10.02 11.74
C GLN A 76 -0.36 8.83 12.56
N GLU A 77 -0.32 8.95 13.89
CA GLU A 77 0.05 7.87 14.82
C GLU A 77 -0.94 6.70 14.74
N TYR A 78 -2.24 7.01 14.59
CA TYR A 78 -3.28 6.00 14.42
C TYR A 78 -3.14 5.28 13.09
N ILE A 79 -2.91 6.02 12.00
CA ILE A 79 -2.67 5.45 10.67
C ILE A 79 -1.40 4.58 10.70
N GLN A 80 -0.31 5.04 11.31
CA GLN A 80 0.93 4.27 11.46
C GLN A 80 0.72 2.96 12.22
N ALA A 81 -0.03 2.99 13.32
CA ALA A 81 -0.36 1.81 14.11
C ALA A 81 -1.16 0.78 13.28
N LEU A 82 -2.18 1.24 12.53
CA LEU A 82 -2.92 0.38 11.58
C LEU A 82 -2.03 -0.15 10.46
N MET A 83 -1.04 0.63 10.03
CA MET A 83 -0.07 0.24 9.01
C MET A 83 1.02 -0.72 9.53
N GLY A 84 1.11 -0.94 10.84
CA GLY A 84 2.14 -1.80 11.44
C GLY A 84 3.56 -1.35 11.10
N HIS A 85 3.73 -0.06 10.75
CA HIS A 85 5.03 0.50 10.37
C HIS A 85 5.78 0.94 11.63
N ALA A 86 7.04 0.55 11.74
CA ALA A 86 7.89 0.95 12.87
C ALA A 86 8.30 2.44 12.84
N GLY A 87 8.07 3.16 11.74
CA GLY A 87 8.45 4.57 11.63
C GLY A 87 7.68 5.36 10.57
N ALA A 88 7.54 6.66 10.83
CA ALA A 88 6.74 7.59 10.05
C ALA A 88 7.14 7.72 8.56
N LYS A 89 8.43 7.53 8.24
CA LYS A 89 8.95 7.60 6.87
C LYS A 89 8.30 6.56 5.94
N MET A 90 7.98 5.38 6.44
CA MET A 90 7.35 4.34 5.63
C MET A 90 5.91 4.71 5.27
N THR A 91 5.16 5.29 6.21
CA THR A 91 3.77 5.68 5.97
C THR A 91 3.66 6.80 4.94
N LYS A 92 4.55 7.81 5.01
CA LYS A 92 4.59 8.89 4.00
C LYS A 92 4.85 8.36 2.58
N HIS A 93 5.76 7.41 2.42
CA HIS A 93 6.06 6.83 1.10
C HIS A 93 4.84 6.14 0.45
N TYR A 94 3.95 5.53 1.25
CA TYR A 94 2.72 4.93 0.74
C TYR A 94 1.62 5.96 0.46
N GLN A 95 1.69 7.15 1.06
CA GLN A 95 0.75 8.25 0.85
C GLN A 95 1.10 9.07 -0.40
N ASP A 96 2.39 9.26 -0.67
CA ASP A 96 2.92 10.13 -1.73
C ASP A 96 2.48 9.76 -3.17
N GLY A 97 1.94 8.55 -3.40
CA GLY A 97 1.49 8.08 -4.71
C GLY A 97 -0.01 8.30 -5.00
N HIS A 98 -0.76 8.85 -4.06
CA HIS A 98 -2.23 8.97 -4.14
C HIS A 98 -2.74 10.40 -4.40
N SER A 99 -1.84 11.37 -4.54
CA SER A 99 -2.14 12.74 -4.92
C SER A 99 -1.35 13.14 -6.18
N GLU A 100 -1.98 13.90 -7.09
CA GLU A 100 -1.24 14.59 -8.13
C GLU A 100 -0.30 15.59 -7.46
N LYS A 101 0.99 15.54 -7.80
CA LYS A 101 1.97 16.53 -7.33
C LYS A 101 1.68 17.87 -8.01
N GLY A 102 0.77 18.65 -7.43
CA GLY A 102 0.62 20.06 -7.76
C GLY A 102 1.94 20.78 -7.51
N ILE A 103 2.34 21.65 -8.43
CA ILE A 103 3.48 22.55 -8.20
C ILE A 103 3.05 23.54 -7.13
N GLU A 104 3.52 23.35 -5.90
CA GLU A 104 3.29 24.29 -4.80
C GLU A 104 4.33 25.40 -4.89
N TYR A 105 3.90 26.60 -5.30
CA TYR A 105 4.76 27.78 -5.33
C TYR A 105 4.89 28.33 -3.90
N LEU A 106 6.08 28.20 -3.31
CA LEU A 106 6.42 28.89 -2.07
C LEU A 106 6.92 30.29 -2.40
N GLU A 107 6.16 31.35 -2.05
CA GLU A 107 6.70 32.70 -2.05
C GLU A 107 7.72 32.83 -0.91
N VAL A 108 9.00 32.83 -1.27
CA VAL A 108 10.07 33.15 -0.32
C VAL A 108 10.25 34.66 -0.30
N GLY A 109 9.90 35.27 0.83
CA GLY A 109 10.14 36.69 1.06
C GLY A 109 11.63 37.05 0.91
N VAL A 110 11.90 38.17 0.26
CA VAL A 110 13.23 38.68 -0.14
C VAL A 110 14.26 38.70 1.00
N LEU A 111 13.84 38.75 2.26
CA LEU A 111 14.74 38.73 3.42
C LEU A 111 15.51 37.41 3.61
N GLN A 112 15.00 36.26 3.15
CA GLN A 112 15.62 34.97 3.45
C GLN A 112 16.81 34.63 2.52
N ILE A 113 16.97 35.38 1.44
CA ILE A 113 18.06 35.22 0.46
C ILE A 113 19.34 35.93 0.93
N ALA A 114 19.22 36.90 1.84
CA ALA A 114 20.36 37.68 2.32
C ALA A 114 21.30 36.87 3.25
N ASP A 115 20.77 35.85 3.94
CA ASP A 115 21.53 35.09 4.95
C ASP A 115 22.30 33.88 4.38
N ASN A 116 22.09 33.51 3.11
CA ASN A 116 22.76 32.39 2.48
C ASN A 116 23.76 32.82 1.38
N LYS A 117 24.65 33.77 1.69
CA LYS A 117 25.81 34.07 0.84
C LYS A 117 27.01 33.16 1.18
N LYS A 118 26.87 31.86 0.91
CA LYS A 118 28.01 31.01 0.55
C LYS A 118 27.61 30.12 -0.62
N GLY A 119 27.72 30.68 -1.82
CA GLY A 119 27.56 29.91 -3.05
C GLY A 119 28.64 28.84 -3.18
N PRO A 120 28.34 27.70 -3.83
CA PRO A 120 29.30 26.63 -4.03
C PRO A 120 30.42 27.08 -4.98
N THR A 121 31.67 27.02 -4.51
CA THR A 121 32.85 27.11 -5.38
C THR A 121 32.99 25.82 -6.16
N PHE A 122 32.82 25.87 -7.48
CA PHE A 122 33.25 24.80 -8.37
C PHE A 122 34.76 24.92 -8.61
N ARG A 123 35.50 23.88 -8.24
CA ARG A 123 36.81 23.51 -8.79
C ARG A 123 36.78 22.03 -9.09
#